data_AF-A0A3P1BGU0-F1
#
_entry.id   AF-A0A3P1BGU0-F1
#
_cell.length_a   1.000
_cell.length_b   1.000
_cell.length_c   1.000
_cell.angle_alpha   90.00
_cell.angle_beta   90.00
_cell.angle_gamma   90.00
#
_symmetry.space_group_name_H-M   'P 1'
#
loop_
_entity.id
_entity.type
_entity.pdbx_description
1 polymer ?
#
loop_
_entity_poly.entity_id
_entity_poly.type
_entity_poly.pdbx_seq_one_letter_code
_entity_poly.pdbx_strand_id
1 'polypeptide(L)'
;MDKAQKFELMNKIVRELEDLQNSQTALITKISQIEVNNMNLNDAYLDKQLDEMHIKIANNVDTVNDIFTHFEGIRDNFAKANHLDVEEAPVE
;
A
#
# COMPACT_ATOMS: atom_id res chain seq x y z
N MET A 1 0.69 -11.64 -24.88
CA MET A 1 1.51 -10.44 -24.60
C MET A 1 2.95 -10.78 -24.91
N ASP A 2 3.65 -9.87 -25.59
CA ASP A 2 5.10 -9.95 -25.71
C ASP A 2 5.77 -9.59 -24.35
N LYS A 3 7.10 -9.71 -24.30
CA LYS A 3 7.88 -9.48 -23.08
C LYS A 3 7.77 -8.04 -22.59
N ALA A 4 7.73 -7.06 -23.50
CA ALA A 4 7.66 -5.65 -23.16
C ALA A 4 6.28 -5.32 -22.57
N GLN A 5 5.20 -5.77 -23.22
CA GLN A 5 3.83 -5.63 -22.71
C GLN A 5 3.65 -6.30 -21.34
N LYS A 6 4.28 -7.46 -21.14
CA LYS A 6 4.26 -8.14 -19.83
C LYS A 6 4.99 -7.33 -18.78
N PHE A 7 6.16 -6.79 -19.10
CA PHE A 7 6.93 -5.99 -18.16
C PHE A 7 6.22 -4.69 -17.78
N GLU A 8 5.62 -4.00 -18.75
CA GLU A 8 4.81 -2.81 -18.50
C GLU A 8 3.62 -3.09 -17.58
N LEU A 9 2.95 -4.23 -17.75
CA LEU A 9 1.88 -4.64 -16.84
C LEU A 9 2.43 -4.89 -15.43
N MET A 10 3.62 -5.46 -15.29
CA MET A 10 4.26 -5.67 -13.98
C MET A 10 4.62 -4.32 -13.33
N ASN A 11 5.18 -3.38 -14.07
CA ASN A 11 5.47 -2.02 -13.59
C ASN A 11 4.20 -1.30 -13.14
N LYS A 12 3.12 -1.45 -13.90
CA LYS A 12 1.81 -0.90 -13.54
C LYS A 12 1.29 -1.49 -12.22
N ILE A 13 1.35 -2.82 -12.04
CA ILE A 13 0.88 -3.46 -10.81
C ILE A 13 1.71 -3.02 -9.60
N VAL A 14 3.04 -2.85 -9.73
CA VAL A 14 3.86 -2.33 -8.63
C VAL A 14 3.41 -0.91 -8.23
N ARG A 15 3.20 -0.01 -9.20
CA ARG A 15 2.69 1.34 -8.93
C ARG A 15 1.33 1.33 -8.25
N GLU A 16 0.41 0.46 -8.69
CA GLU A 16 -0.90 0.31 -8.07
C GLU A 16 -0.83 -0.21 -6.62
N LEU A 17 0.15 -1.05 -6.29
CA LEU A 17 0.40 -1.52 -4.92
C LEU A 17 0.99 -0.43 -4.02
N GLU A 18 1.89 0.40 -4.54
CA GLU A 18 2.42 1.57 -3.85
C GLU A 18 1.32 2.62 -3.57
N ASP A 19 0.48 2.91 -4.58
CA ASP A 19 -0.69 3.78 -4.42
C ASP A 19 -1.67 3.25 -3.36
N LEU A 20 -1.84 1.92 -3.30
CA LEU A 20 -2.67 1.28 -2.28
C LEU A 20 -2.09 1.44 -0.88
N GLN A 21 -0.77 1.27 -0.71
CA GLN A 21 -0.06 1.50 0.55
C GLN A 21 -0.22 2.96 1.03
N ASN A 22 -0.04 3.92 0.12
CA ASN A 22 -0.22 5.35 0.39
C ASN A 22 -1.65 5.66 0.84
N SER A 23 -2.64 5.08 0.15
CA SER A 23 -4.06 5.25 0.49
C SER A 23 -4.40 4.69 1.88
N GLN A 24 -3.85 3.54 2.26
CA GLN A 24 -4.09 2.96 3.58
C GLN A 24 -3.42 3.76 4.71
N THR A 25 -2.22 4.30 4.48
CA THR A 25 -1.55 5.21 5.42
C THR A 25 -2.34 6.50 5.64
N ALA A 26 -2.96 7.04 4.58
CA ALA A 26 -3.87 8.18 4.68
C ALA A 26 -5.13 7.85 5.50
N LEU A 27 -5.66 6.62 5.41
CA LEU A 27 -6.79 6.18 6.23
C LEU A 27 -6.42 6.08 7.72
N ILE A 28 -5.25 5.53 8.05
CA ILE A 28 -4.74 5.50 9.44
C ILE A 28 -4.70 6.91 10.02
N THR A 29 -4.11 7.86 9.28
CA THR A 29 -4.02 9.26 9.72
C THR A 29 -5.39 9.88 9.99
N LYS A 30 -6.38 9.60 9.14
CA LYS A 30 -7.76 10.07 9.31
C LYS A 30 -8.43 9.43 10.53
N ILE A 31 -8.23 8.14 10.77
CA ILE A 31 -8.77 7.46 11.95
C ILE A 31 -8.19 8.09 13.22
N SER A 32 -6.87 8.26 13.30
CA SER A 32 -6.23 8.90 14.46
C SER A 32 -6.73 10.32 14.72
N GLN A 33 -7.03 11.09 13.67
CA GLN A 33 -7.63 12.42 13.82
C GLN A 33 -9.06 12.34 14.40
N ILE A 34 -9.86 11.35 14.00
CA ILE A 34 -11.20 11.15 14.53
C ILE A 34 -11.12 10.64 15.99
N GLU A 35 -10.18 9.76 16.33
CA GLU A 35 -9.92 9.31 17.71
C GLU A 35 -9.62 10.51 18.62
N VAL A 36 -8.71 11.41 18.20
CA VAL A 36 -8.39 12.64 18.94
C VAL A 36 -9.63 13.54 19.11
N ASN A 37 -10.47 13.67 18.09
CA ASN A 37 -11.72 14.42 18.22
C ASN A 37 -12.69 13.74 19.20
N ASN A 38 -12.77 12.42 19.18
CA ASN A 38 -13.63 11.65 20.05
C ASN A 38 -13.22 11.75 21.53
N MET A 39 -11.94 12.00 21.85
CA MET A 39 -11.51 12.27 23.23
C MET A 39 -12.25 13.46 23.88
N ASN A 40 -12.69 14.44 23.07
CA ASN A 40 -13.50 15.55 23.55
C ASN A 40 -15.00 15.19 23.66
N LEU A 41 -15.50 14.31 22.79
CA LEU A 41 -16.90 13.90 22.74
C LEU A 41 -17.24 12.80 23.75
N ASN A 42 -16.28 11.93 24.06
CA ASN A 42 -16.41 10.73 24.89
C ASN A 42 -17.51 9.75 24.41
N ASP A 43 -17.65 9.57 23.09
CA ASP A 43 -18.55 8.54 22.56
C ASP A 43 -17.88 7.17 22.60
N ALA A 44 -18.45 6.26 23.41
CA ALA A 44 -17.90 4.93 23.64
C ALA A 44 -17.99 4.00 22.42
N TYR A 45 -18.92 4.25 21.49
CA TYR A 45 -19.03 3.46 20.27
C TYR A 45 -17.93 3.85 19.30
N LEU A 46 -17.70 5.15 19.11
CA LEU A 46 -16.59 5.65 18.30
C LEU A 46 -15.24 5.18 18.85
N ASP A 47 -15.02 5.26 20.16
CA ASP A 47 -13.78 4.81 20.81
C ASP A 47 -13.44 3.36 20.43
N LYS A 48 -14.39 2.44 20.70
CA LYS A 48 -14.21 1.02 20.40
C LYS A 48 -14.05 0.75 18.90
N GLN A 49 -14.88 1.36 18.06
CA GLN A 49 -14.89 1.03 16.63
C GLN A 49 -13.70 1.63 15.87
N LEU A 50 -13.24 2.82 16.26
CA LEU A 50 -12.05 3.44 15.67
C LEU A 50 -10.79 2.64 16.03
N ASP A 51 -10.63 2.21 17.28
CA ASP A 51 -9.54 1.31 17.69
C ASP A 51 -9.53 0.01 16.88
N GLU A 52 -10.69 -0.65 16.76
CA GLU A 52 -10.82 -1.88 15.96
C GLU A 52 -10.50 -1.63 14.47
N MET A 53 -10.91 -0.49 13.91
CA MET A 53 -10.61 -0.12 12.53
C MET A 53 -9.12 0.18 12.34
N HIS A 54 -8.50 0.91 13.27
CA HIS A 54 -7.09 1.26 13.21
C HIS A 54 -6.22 0.01 13.14
N ILE A 55 -6.47 -0.98 14.00
CA ILE A 55 -5.76 -2.27 14.00
C ILE A 55 -5.96 -3.01 12.66
N LYS A 56 -7.19 -3.06 12.15
CA LYS A 56 -7.49 -3.75 10.87
C LYS A 56 -6.76 -3.09 9.69
N ILE A 57 -6.72 -1.76 9.65
CA ILE A 57 -6.03 -1.05 8.57
C ILE A 57 -4.51 -1.19 8.72
N ALA A 58 -3.96 -1.12 9.93
CA ALA A 58 -2.53 -1.37 10.16
C ALA A 58 -2.11 -2.77 9.66
N ASN A 59 -2.87 -3.81 10.02
CA ASN A 59 -2.62 -5.17 9.52
C ASN A 59 -2.73 -5.26 7.98
N ASN A 60 -3.64 -4.50 7.37
CA ASN A 60 -3.75 -4.43 5.91
C ASN A 60 -2.54 -3.74 5.28
N VAL A 61 -1.99 -2.70 5.90
CA VAL A 61 -0.75 -2.04 5.43
C VAL A 61 0.39 -3.03 5.39
N ASP A 62 0.57 -3.80 6.47
CA ASP A 62 1.60 -4.84 6.52
C ASP A 62 1.39 -5.89 5.42
N THR A 63 0.14 -6.33 5.21
CA THR A 63 -0.20 -7.29 4.15
C THR A 63 0.10 -6.73 2.75
N VAL A 64 -0.21 -5.45 2.50
CA VAL A 64 0.08 -4.80 1.21
C VAL A 64 1.59 -4.68 1.00
N ASN A 65 2.36 -4.37 2.04
CA ASN A 65 3.83 -4.31 1.98
C ASN A 65 4.45 -5.65 1.61
N ASP A 66 3.94 -6.75 2.17
CA ASP A 66 4.38 -8.10 1.85
C ASP A 66 4.08 -8.45 0.39
N ILE A 67 2.87 -8.11 -0.09
CA ILE A 67 2.47 -8.33 -1.49
C ILE A 67 3.35 -7.49 -2.44
N PHE A 68 3.57 -6.21 -2.10
CA PHE A 68 4.44 -5.30 -2.85
C PHE A 68 5.84 -5.89 -2.98
N THR A 69 6.49 -6.20 -1.86
CA THR A 69 7.87 -6.72 -1.82
C THR A 69 7.99 -8.02 -2.62
N HIS A 70 7.02 -8.92 -2.46
CA HIS A 70 6.98 -10.17 -3.20
C HIS A 70 6.89 -9.94 -4.72
N PHE A 71 5.93 -9.12 -5.15
CA PHE A 71 5.66 -8.92 -6.57
C PHE A 71 6.75 -8.07 -7.24
N GLU A 72 7.31 -7.10 -6.52
CA GLU A 72 8.47 -6.34 -6.94
C GLU A 72 9.66 -7.26 -7.26
N GLY A 73 9.95 -8.22 -6.39
CA GLY A 73 10.99 -9.22 -6.64
C GLY A 73 10.74 -10.06 -7.90
N ILE A 74 9.47 -10.38 -8.20
CA ILE A 74 9.11 -11.07 -9.45
C ILE A 74 9.36 -10.18 -10.67
N ARG A 75 8.96 -8.90 -10.62
CA ARG A 75 9.23 -7.89 -11.67
C ARG A 75 10.71 -7.76 -11.94
N ASP A 76 11.53 -7.61 -10.90
CA ASP A 76 12.96 -7.38 -11.04
C ASP A 76 13.68 -8.59 -11.63
N ASN A 77 13.30 -9.79 -11.19
CA ASN A 77 13.82 -11.02 -11.76
C ASN A 77 13.41 -11.18 -13.22
N PHE A 78 12.19 -10.77 -13.58
CA PHE A 78 11.74 -10.76 -14.97
C PHE A 78 12.54 -9.75 -15.82
N ALA A 79 12.80 -8.56 -15.30
CA ALA A 79 13.60 -7.54 -15.98
C ALA A 79 15.02 -8.04 -16.27
N LYS A 80 15.70 -8.56 -15.23
CA LYS A 80 17.05 -9.13 -15.31
C LYS A 80 17.13 -10.28 -16.31
N ALA A 81 16.17 -11.21 -16.28
CA ALA A 81 16.15 -12.36 -17.18
C ALA A 81 15.91 -12.00 -18.65
N ASN A 82 15.40 -10.79 -18.94
CA ASN A 82 15.04 -10.35 -20.28
C ASN A 82 15.82 -9.12 -20.76
N HIS A 83 16.82 -8.67 -20.00
CA HIS A 83 17.61 -7.46 -20.29
C HIS A 83 16.72 -6.22 -20.49
N LEU A 84 15.72 -6.06 -19.63
CA LEU A 84 14.82 -4.90 -19.60
C LEU A 84 15.27 -3.96 -18.49
N ASP A 85 15.23 -2.65 -18.75
CA ASP A 85 15.54 -1.63 -17.75
C ASP A 85 14.39 -1.50 -16.76
N VAL A 86 14.69 -1.50 -15.47
CA VAL A 86 13.69 -1.20 -14.43
C VAL A 86 13.55 0.32 -14.40
N GLU A 87 12.35 0.83 -14.72
CA GLU A 87 12.03 2.24 -14.43
C GLU A 87 12.04 2.38 -12.89
N GLU A 88 13.11 2.95 -12.35
CA GLU A 88 13.11 3.45 -10.98
C GLU A 88 12.09 4.59 -10.91
N ALA A 89 11.14 4.50 -9.98
CA ALA A 89 10.17 5.57 -9.77
C ALA A 89 10.92 6.89 -9.51
N PRO A 90 10.45 8.03 -10.05
CA PRO A 90 11.07 9.32 -9.76
C PRO A 90 11.02 9.53 -8.25
N VAL A 91 12.19 9.76 -7.65
CA VAL A 91 12.28 10.24 -6.28
C VAL A 91 11.81 11.69 -6.28
N GLU A 92 10.52 11.93 -6.02
CA GLU A 92 9.98 13.27 -5.70
C GLU A 92 9.99 13.52 -4.19
#